data_AF-A0A356QJ75-F1
#
_entry.id   AF-A0A356QJ75-F1
#
_cell.length_a   1.000
_cell.length_b   1.000
_cell.length_c   1.000
_cell.angle_alpha   90.00
_cell.angle_beta   90.00
_cell.angle_gamma   90.00
#
_symmetry.space_group_name_H-M   'P 1'
#
loop_
_entity.id
_entity.type
_entity.pdbx_description
1 polymer ?
#
loop_
_entity_poly.entity_id
_entity_poly.type
_entity_poly.pdbx_seq_one_letter_code
_entity_poly.pdbx_strand_id
1 'polypeptide(L)'
;MPATPLRSTLRTLCAAAIIGLPTGSWAATDDAMRDALNAARQQQWQHIDERAIEGHILSGYVTYHRLRNQLPNVAASQVLQFIEQHADSPLSEWMRGQAIAKYGHAGRYGDLLTVADGEPAGTARQCYYYMALIDRAPEESRRAGLALWRVGSSQPDACDPLFNRLRADGTIDATAIWERKMLAWQAGESRLSNYLGGLLSSEWQTALDTVDAVSNNTRAITSAPTCLGPECRATAAFYQAAMQRLTRDDTPTAFAAWQQLSPRLNLTSLERQVIDEELAFYALVRNVPGTLGWVDSVLPSLESERVLELRVRRALADRQWTEVMHWIAEMPSSQQESSRWQYWL
;
A
#
# COMPACT_ATOMS: atom_id res chain seq x y z
N MET A 1 109.09 9.61 -24.07
CA MET A 1 108.02 8.65 -24.43
C MET A 1 107.56 7.95 -23.15
N PRO A 2 106.29 7.52 -23.05
CA PRO A 2 105.05 8.29 -22.76
C PRO A 2 104.78 8.31 -21.21
N ALA A 3 103.62 8.59 -20.60
CA ALA A 3 102.27 9.01 -21.03
C ALA A 3 101.54 9.83 -19.92
N THR A 4 100.34 10.32 -20.23
CA THR A 4 99.25 10.78 -19.33
C THR A 4 97.94 10.06 -19.77
N PRO A 5 96.71 10.28 -19.22
CA PRO A 5 96.21 10.78 -17.90
C PRO A 5 95.08 9.87 -17.31
N LEU A 6 94.43 10.28 -16.19
CA LEU A 6 92.97 10.15 -15.83
C LEU A 6 92.78 10.50 -14.33
N ARG A 7 92.21 11.64 -13.88
CA ARG A 7 90.83 12.20 -13.92
C ARG A 7 89.76 11.52 -13.03
N SER A 8 89.33 12.28 -12.00
CA SER A 8 87.93 12.50 -11.53
C SER A 8 87.12 11.29 -11.01
N THR A 9 86.56 11.31 -9.80
CA THR A 9 85.48 12.23 -9.40
C THR A 9 85.32 12.35 -7.88
N LEU A 10 85.11 13.58 -7.38
CA LEU A 10 84.46 13.82 -6.08
C LEU A 10 82.94 13.69 -6.25
N ARG A 11 82.24 13.11 -5.27
CA ARG A 11 80.78 13.22 -5.14
C ARG A 11 80.41 13.64 -3.72
N THR A 12 80.18 14.93 -3.54
CA THR A 12 79.53 15.52 -2.37
C THR A 12 78.06 15.13 -2.35
N LEU A 13 77.60 14.53 -1.25
CA LEU A 13 76.19 14.23 -0.99
C LEU A 13 75.58 15.34 -0.13
N CYS A 14 74.82 16.25 -0.75
CA CYS A 14 73.96 17.17 -0.02
C CYS A 14 72.69 16.44 0.43
N ALA A 15 72.49 16.31 1.75
CA ALA A 15 71.23 15.84 2.31
C ALA A 15 70.22 17.00 2.35
N ALA A 16 69.23 16.97 1.45
CA ALA A 16 68.12 17.92 1.49
C ALA A 16 67.05 17.44 2.50
N ALA A 17 66.91 18.15 3.61
CA ALA A 17 65.86 17.90 4.58
C ALA A 17 64.51 18.42 4.05
N ILE A 18 63.67 17.51 3.54
CA ILE A 18 62.28 17.85 3.17
C ILE A 18 61.47 17.95 4.46
N ILE A 19 61.18 19.19 4.88
CA ILE A 19 60.21 19.46 5.95
C ILE A 19 58.82 19.20 5.38
N GLY A 20 58.33 17.98 5.57
CA GLY A 20 56.93 17.65 5.34
C GLY A 20 56.08 18.35 6.41
N LEU A 21 55.49 19.50 6.06
CA LEU A 21 54.41 20.07 6.86
C LEU A 21 53.26 19.05 6.90
N PRO A 22 52.79 18.62 8.08
CA PRO A 22 51.59 17.81 8.15
C PRO A 22 50.43 18.69 7.70
N THR A 23 49.90 18.43 6.50
CA THR A 23 48.54 18.84 6.14
C THR A 23 47.58 18.05 7.02
N GLY A 24 47.41 18.50 8.26
CA GLY A 24 46.39 17.98 9.15
C GLY A 24 45.04 18.25 8.50
N SER A 25 44.49 17.25 7.83
CA SER A 25 43.07 17.29 7.49
C SER A 25 42.34 17.35 8.82
N TRP A 26 41.64 18.46 9.05
CA TRP A 26 40.68 18.59 10.14
C TRP A 26 39.51 17.67 9.78
N ALA A 27 39.70 16.36 9.99
CA ALA A 27 38.65 15.38 9.89
C ALA A 27 37.64 15.73 10.97
N ALA A 28 36.44 16.14 10.54
CA ALA A 28 35.31 16.39 11.42
C ALA A 28 35.13 15.21 12.39
N THR A 29 34.99 15.51 13.69
CA THR A 29 34.96 14.47 14.72
C THR A 29 33.54 13.91 14.88
N ASP A 30 33.45 12.60 15.15
CA ASP A 30 32.17 11.92 15.40
C ASP A 30 31.35 12.58 16.53
N ASP A 31 32.02 13.14 17.54
CA ASP A 31 31.36 13.82 18.66
C ASP A 31 30.77 15.18 18.23
N ALA A 32 31.52 16.01 17.50
CA ALA A 32 31.00 17.27 16.95
C ALA A 32 29.83 17.02 15.98
N MET A 33 29.91 15.97 15.17
CA MET A 33 28.85 15.54 14.28
C MET A 33 27.62 15.01 15.03
N ARG A 34 27.81 14.28 16.13
CA ARG A 34 26.73 13.81 17.00
C ARG A 34 25.98 14.97 17.63
N ASP A 35 26.70 15.95 18.15
CA ASP A 35 26.11 17.15 18.77
C ASP A 35 25.39 18.02 17.72
N ALA A 36 25.99 18.25 16.56
CA ALA A 36 25.36 18.94 15.44
C ALA A 36 24.06 18.24 14.97
N LEU A 37 24.05 16.90 14.89
CA LEU A 37 22.86 16.14 14.50
C LEU A 37 21.76 16.20 15.59
N ASN A 38 22.14 16.17 16.86
CA ASN A 38 21.21 16.33 17.98
C ASN A 38 20.60 17.74 18.01
N ALA A 39 21.39 18.78 17.74
CA ALA A 39 20.92 20.15 17.58
C ALA A 39 19.99 20.30 16.35
N ALA A 40 20.36 19.73 15.20
CA ALA A 40 19.56 19.77 13.98
C ALA A 40 18.18 19.11 14.15
N ARG A 41 18.11 17.98 14.87
CA ARG A 41 16.84 17.31 15.25
C ARG A 41 15.96 18.21 16.12
N GLN A 42 16.56 18.99 17.01
CA GLN A 42 15.90 19.96 17.89
C GLN A 42 15.70 21.36 17.24
N GLN A 43 16.07 21.53 15.97
CA GLN A 43 16.02 22.81 15.23
C GLN A 43 16.91 23.93 15.84
N GLN A 44 17.90 23.54 16.62
CA GLN A 44 18.85 24.40 17.33
C GLN A 44 20.01 24.84 16.43
N TRP A 45 19.70 25.49 15.30
CA TRP A 45 20.68 25.80 14.25
C TRP A 45 21.88 26.62 14.73
N GLN A 46 21.70 27.46 15.75
CA GLN A 46 22.77 28.26 16.36
C GLN A 46 23.80 27.44 17.17
N HIS A 47 23.50 26.18 17.47
CA HIS A 47 24.41 25.27 18.19
C HIS A 47 25.15 24.30 17.24
N ILE A 48 25.10 24.56 15.92
CA ILE A 48 25.80 23.78 14.90
C ILE A 48 27.00 24.58 14.41
N ASP A 49 28.22 24.10 14.70
CA ASP A 49 29.43 24.59 14.03
C ASP A 49 29.60 23.85 12.69
N GLU A 50 29.20 24.50 11.60
CA GLU A 50 29.31 23.97 10.24
C GLU A 50 30.75 23.59 9.87
N ARG A 51 31.76 24.30 10.39
CA ARG A 51 33.17 23.99 10.10
C ARG A 51 33.63 22.73 10.82
N ALA A 52 33.09 22.46 12.00
CA ALA A 52 33.42 21.26 12.77
C ALA A 52 32.82 19.97 12.17
N ILE A 53 31.84 20.09 11.25
CA ILE A 53 31.23 18.97 10.52
C ILE A 53 31.53 18.96 9.02
N GLU A 54 32.30 19.93 8.51
CA GLU A 54 32.66 20.03 7.10
C GLU A 54 33.44 18.78 6.65
N GLY A 55 33.04 18.20 5.52
CA GLY A 55 33.62 16.96 5.01
C GLY A 55 33.24 15.68 5.78
N HIS A 56 32.46 15.73 6.87
CA HIS A 56 31.99 14.52 7.53
C HIS A 56 31.00 13.76 6.65
N ILE A 57 31.16 12.43 6.56
CA ILE A 57 30.26 11.51 5.85
C ILE A 57 28.78 11.54 6.31
N LEU A 58 28.47 12.18 7.45
CA LEU A 58 27.11 12.31 8.00
C LEU A 58 26.57 13.75 7.96
N SER A 59 27.34 14.72 7.45
CA SER A 59 26.94 16.13 7.33
C SER A 59 25.61 16.30 6.57
N GLY A 60 25.35 15.47 5.56
CA GLY A 60 24.08 15.40 4.83
C GLY A 60 22.84 15.19 5.73
N TYR A 61 22.96 14.56 6.89
CA TYR A 61 21.85 14.40 7.84
C TYR A 61 21.46 15.73 8.52
N VAL A 62 22.41 16.63 8.76
CA VAL A 62 22.13 17.98 9.28
C VAL A 62 21.43 18.81 8.21
N THR A 63 21.92 18.76 6.97
CA THR A 63 21.28 19.41 5.82
C THR A 63 19.86 18.86 5.55
N TYR A 64 19.66 17.54 5.65
CA TYR A 64 18.35 16.90 5.58
C TYR A 64 17.37 17.50 6.59
N HIS A 65 17.76 17.57 7.87
CA HIS A 65 16.91 18.13 8.92
C HIS A 65 16.58 19.61 8.65
N ARG A 66 17.55 20.38 8.14
CA ARG A 66 17.37 21.80 7.79
C ARG A 66 16.35 21.99 6.68
N LEU A 67 16.56 21.35 5.53
CA LEU A 67 15.66 21.43 4.39
C LEU A 67 14.26 20.92 4.76
N ARG A 68 14.17 19.79 5.46
CA ARG A 68 12.89 19.20 5.90
C ARG A 68 12.06 20.15 6.77
N ASN A 69 12.72 20.90 7.66
CA ASN A 69 12.03 21.84 8.55
C ASN A 69 11.70 23.17 7.85
N GLN A 70 12.33 23.49 6.72
CA GLN A 70 12.03 24.64 5.87
C GLN A 70 10.94 24.36 4.81
N LEU A 71 10.65 23.09 4.51
CA LEU A 71 9.52 22.71 3.65
C LEU A 71 8.18 23.18 4.27
N PRO A 72 7.24 23.71 3.47
CA PRO A 72 7.19 23.70 2.00
C PRO A 72 7.80 24.94 1.33
N ASN A 73 8.58 25.76 2.04
CA ASN A 73 9.06 27.06 1.51
C ASN A 73 10.34 26.95 0.68
N VAL A 74 11.12 25.87 0.85
CA VAL A 74 12.27 25.52 -0.01
C VAL A 74 11.81 25.37 -1.47
N ALA A 75 12.61 25.82 -2.44
CA ALA A 75 12.33 25.61 -3.86
C ALA A 75 12.61 24.14 -4.27
N ALA A 76 11.76 23.57 -5.13
CA ALA A 76 11.89 22.17 -5.56
C ALA A 76 13.26 21.84 -6.18
N SER A 77 13.89 22.79 -6.88
CA SER A 77 15.25 22.63 -7.43
C SER A 77 16.33 22.43 -6.37
N GLN A 78 16.22 23.08 -5.21
CA GLN A 78 17.15 22.90 -4.09
C GLN A 78 16.93 21.54 -3.40
N VAL A 79 15.68 21.06 -3.37
CA VAL A 79 15.35 19.71 -2.88
C VAL A 79 15.89 18.65 -3.84
N LEU A 80 15.71 18.82 -5.16
CA LEU A 80 16.29 17.95 -6.18
C LEU A 80 17.81 17.89 -6.08
N GLN A 81 18.48 19.04 -5.94
CA GLN A 81 19.94 19.09 -5.77
C GLN A 81 20.40 18.25 -4.57
N PHE A 82 19.70 18.33 -3.44
CA PHE A 82 20.00 17.49 -2.26
C PHE A 82 19.76 15.99 -2.54
N ILE A 83 18.65 15.66 -3.22
CA ILE A 83 18.28 14.30 -3.62
C ILE A 83 19.36 13.68 -4.54
N GLU A 84 19.84 14.44 -5.52
CA GLU A 84 20.89 14.04 -6.47
C GLU A 84 22.26 13.90 -5.80
N GLN A 85 22.64 14.84 -4.93
CA GLN A 85 23.90 14.80 -4.16
C GLN A 85 24.00 13.63 -3.18
N HIS A 86 22.88 13.02 -2.82
CA HIS A 86 22.77 11.93 -1.85
C HIS A 86 22.12 10.67 -2.42
N ALA A 87 22.12 10.50 -3.75
CA ALA A 87 21.42 9.43 -4.47
C ALA A 87 21.85 8.00 -4.10
N ASP A 88 23.05 7.83 -3.53
CA ASP A 88 23.57 6.55 -3.02
C ASP A 88 23.18 6.27 -1.55
N SER A 89 22.34 7.11 -0.95
CA SER A 89 21.97 7.05 0.47
C SER A 89 20.46 7.13 0.72
N PRO A 90 19.95 6.64 1.87
CA PRO A 90 18.54 6.77 2.25
C PRO A 90 18.04 8.22 2.34
N LEU A 91 18.93 9.21 2.47
CA LEU A 91 18.56 10.63 2.58
C LEU A 91 17.82 11.13 1.34
N SER A 92 18.14 10.60 0.16
CA SER A 92 17.52 10.98 -1.11
C SER A 92 16.02 10.65 -1.09
N GLU A 93 15.67 9.37 -0.92
CA GLU A 93 14.29 8.92 -0.85
C GLU A 93 13.52 9.45 0.37
N TRP A 94 14.19 9.61 1.52
CA TRP A 94 13.58 10.25 2.67
C TRP A 94 13.24 11.72 2.40
N MET A 95 14.12 12.48 1.74
CA MET A 95 13.85 13.87 1.38
C MET A 95 12.75 13.95 0.34
N ARG A 96 12.76 13.09 -0.69
CA ARG A 96 11.70 13.01 -1.70
C ARG A 96 10.33 12.78 -1.05
N GLY A 97 10.23 11.80 -0.16
CA GLY A 97 9.02 11.52 0.59
C GLY A 97 8.55 12.68 1.49
N GLN A 98 9.47 13.41 2.13
CA GLN A 98 9.10 14.60 2.92
C GLN A 98 8.63 15.75 2.02
N ALA A 99 9.31 15.99 0.90
CA ALA A 99 9.01 17.04 -0.06
C ALA A 99 7.64 16.83 -0.71
N ILE A 100 7.35 15.62 -1.23
CA ILE A 100 6.04 15.27 -1.79
C ILE A 100 4.92 15.51 -0.76
N ALA A 101 5.09 15.07 0.48
CA ALA A 101 4.08 15.26 1.52
C ALA A 101 3.87 16.75 1.87
N LYS A 102 4.95 17.53 1.99
CA LYS A 102 4.88 18.94 2.38
C LYS A 102 4.39 19.84 1.25
N TYR A 103 4.87 19.65 0.02
CA TYR A 103 4.37 20.38 -1.15
C TYR A 103 2.91 20.03 -1.45
N GLY A 104 2.54 18.74 -1.36
CA GLY A 104 1.16 18.29 -1.53
C GLY A 104 0.20 18.92 -0.53
N HIS A 105 0.55 18.88 0.76
CA HIS A 105 -0.24 19.53 1.82
C HIS A 105 -0.37 21.05 1.61
N ALA A 106 0.64 21.71 1.03
CA ALA A 106 0.63 23.13 0.71
C ALA A 106 -0.05 23.48 -0.63
N GLY A 107 -0.59 22.51 -1.37
CA GLY A 107 -1.13 22.71 -2.71
C GLY A 107 -0.08 23.08 -3.78
N ARG A 108 1.21 22.96 -3.46
CA ARG A 108 2.35 23.23 -4.36
C ARG A 108 2.57 22.05 -5.32
N TYR A 109 1.54 21.69 -6.08
CA TYR A 109 1.53 20.52 -6.97
C TYR A 109 2.61 20.57 -8.07
N GLY A 110 2.97 21.76 -8.54
CA GLY A 110 4.10 21.94 -9.46
C GLY A 110 5.43 21.48 -8.86
N ASP A 111 5.75 21.96 -7.64
CA ASP A 111 6.95 21.56 -6.91
C ASP A 111 6.94 20.07 -6.53
N LEU A 112 5.77 19.52 -6.18
CA LEU A 112 5.59 18.08 -5.94
C LEU A 112 6.00 17.27 -7.17
N LEU A 113 5.49 17.62 -8.36
CA LEU A 113 5.82 16.92 -9.59
C LEU A 113 7.26 17.17 -10.06
N THR A 114 7.88 18.28 -9.66
CA THR A 114 9.32 18.48 -9.88
C THR A 114 10.17 17.53 -9.06
N VAL A 115 9.77 17.19 -7.82
CA VAL A 115 10.54 16.25 -6.97
C VAL A 115 10.10 14.79 -7.07
N ALA A 116 8.98 14.48 -7.73
CA ALA A 116 8.51 13.10 -7.89
C ALA A 116 9.24 12.39 -9.05
N ASP A 117 9.61 11.13 -8.85
CA ASP A 117 10.25 10.24 -9.82
C ASP A 117 9.40 8.99 -10.14
N GLY A 118 8.15 8.96 -9.66
CA GLY A 118 7.18 7.90 -9.84
C GLY A 118 6.04 8.00 -8.83
N GLU A 119 5.22 6.95 -8.74
CA GLU A 119 4.22 6.84 -7.69
C GLU A 119 4.91 6.69 -6.31
N PRO A 120 4.70 7.62 -5.35
CA PRO A 120 5.39 7.58 -4.08
C PRO A 120 4.78 6.55 -3.13
N ALA A 121 5.61 5.86 -2.35
CA ALA A 121 5.11 4.92 -1.35
C ALA A 121 4.24 5.60 -0.28
N GLY A 122 3.07 5.03 0.01
CA GLY A 122 2.20 5.37 1.14
C GLY A 122 1.05 6.34 0.81
N THR A 123 -0.15 5.97 1.26
CA THR A 123 -1.46 6.53 0.87
C THR A 123 -1.52 8.06 0.80
N ALA A 124 -1.06 8.77 1.85
CA ALA A 124 -1.13 10.22 1.89
C ALA A 124 -0.32 10.88 0.75
N ARG A 125 0.83 10.30 0.39
CA ARG A 125 1.66 10.80 -0.73
C ARG A 125 1.08 10.41 -2.08
N GLN A 126 0.56 9.20 -2.22
CA GLN A 126 -0.15 8.77 -3.44
C GLN A 126 -1.32 9.72 -3.72
N CYS A 127 -2.12 10.06 -2.71
CA CYS A 127 -3.21 11.01 -2.83
C CYS A 127 -2.77 12.41 -3.27
N TYR A 128 -1.70 12.97 -2.70
CA TYR A 128 -1.15 14.25 -3.16
C TYR A 128 -0.55 14.17 -4.58
N TYR A 129 0.09 13.06 -4.94
CA TYR A 129 0.68 12.82 -6.26
C TYR A 129 -0.39 12.74 -7.35
N TYR A 130 -1.45 11.95 -7.14
CA TYR A 130 -2.56 11.87 -8.11
C TYR A 130 -3.42 13.14 -8.13
N MET A 131 -3.52 13.89 -7.03
CA MET A 131 -4.08 15.23 -7.08
C MET A 131 -3.23 16.19 -7.92
N ALA A 132 -1.89 16.09 -7.85
CA ALA A 132 -0.99 16.90 -8.65
C ALA A 132 -1.03 16.54 -10.14
N LEU A 133 -1.24 15.26 -10.47
CA LEU A 133 -1.38 14.76 -11.83
C LEU A 133 -2.75 15.01 -12.47
N ILE A 134 -3.79 15.41 -11.73
CA ILE A 134 -5.19 15.26 -12.17
C ILE A 134 -5.54 15.98 -13.48
N ASP A 135 -4.90 17.12 -13.77
CA ASP A 135 -5.10 17.86 -15.02
C ASP A 135 -4.05 17.53 -16.12
N ARG A 136 -3.00 16.76 -15.79
CA ARG A 136 -1.93 16.33 -16.72
C ARG A 136 -2.09 14.89 -17.20
N ALA A 137 -2.53 14.00 -16.32
CA ALA A 137 -2.80 12.59 -16.54
C ALA A 137 -4.14 12.22 -15.85
N PRO A 138 -5.28 12.72 -16.36
CA PRO A 138 -6.59 12.55 -15.73
C PRO A 138 -6.97 11.08 -15.57
N GLU A 139 -6.82 10.26 -16.62
CA GLU A 139 -7.21 8.84 -16.57
C GLU A 139 -6.38 8.01 -15.58
N GLU A 140 -5.09 8.33 -15.43
CA GLU A 140 -4.25 7.71 -14.40
C GLU A 140 -4.72 8.10 -13.00
N SER A 141 -4.98 9.40 -12.80
CA SER A 141 -5.43 9.97 -11.51
C SER A 141 -6.82 9.48 -11.12
N ARG A 142 -7.72 9.26 -12.09
CA ARG A 142 -9.03 8.64 -11.92
C ARG A 142 -8.91 7.18 -11.50
N ARG A 143 -8.15 6.38 -12.25
CA ARG A 143 -7.93 4.95 -11.96
C ARG A 143 -7.29 4.74 -10.58
N ALA A 144 -6.23 5.47 -10.28
CA ALA A 144 -5.52 5.33 -9.00
C ALA A 144 -6.30 5.96 -7.84
N GLY A 145 -6.98 7.09 -8.05
CA GLY A 145 -7.88 7.68 -7.06
C GLY A 145 -9.07 6.79 -6.72
N LEU A 146 -9.62 6.04 -7.68
CA LEU A 146 -10.62 5.00 -7.42
C LEU A 146 -10.06 3.83 -6.62
N ALA A 147 -8.83 3.38 -6.90
CA ALA A 147 -8.16 2.34 -6.10
C ALA A 147 -7.91 2.81 -4.64
N LEU A 148 -7.51 4.08 -4.46
CA LEU A 148 -7.37 4.72 -3.14
C LEU A 148 -8.72 4.94 -2.43
N TRP A 149 -9.82 5.10 -3.19
CA TRP A 149 -11.17 5.27 -2.65
C TRP A 149 -11.79 3.93 -2.22
N ARG A 150 -11.64 2.87 -3.00
CA ARG A 150 -12.28 1.55 -2.83
C ARG A 150 -11.66 0.71 -1.70
N VAL A 151 -11.63 1.27 -0.49
CA VAL A 151 -11.18 0.63 0.75
C VAL A 151 -12.18 0.83 1.88
N GLY A 152 -12.30 -0.17 2.76
CA GLY A 152 -13.21 -0.13 3.91
C GLY A 152 -12.76 0.75 5.08
N SER A 153 -11.50 1.21 5.07
CA SER A 153 -10.94 2.05 6.13
C SER A 153 -11.06 3.55 5.83
N SER A 154 -10.96 4.34 6.90
CA SER A 154 -10.72 5.78 6.76
C SER A 154 -9.35 6.00 6.10
N GLN A 155 -9.29 6.92 5.15
CA GLN A 155 -8.04 7.32 4.48
C GLN A 155 -7.51 8.62 5.11
N PRO A 156 -6.22 8.97 4.92
CA PRO A 156 -5.68 10.24 5.37
C PRO A 156 -6.42 11.44 4.77
N ASP A 157 -6.48 12.53 5.53
CA ASP A 157 -6.98 13.86 5.11
C ASP A 157 -6.33 14.38 3.81
N ALA A 158 -5.07 14.00 3.57
CA ALA A 158 -4.36 14.19 2.30
C ALA A 158 -5.12 13.71 1.04
N CYS A 159 -6.08 12.79 1.20
CA CYS A 159 -6.92 12.28 0.11
C CYS A 159 -8.18 13.09 -0.16
N ASP A 160 -8.60 13.97 0.75
CA ASP A 160 -9.82 14.75 0.58
C ASP A 160 -9.81 15.65 -0.67
N PRO A 161 -8.72 16.36 -1.04
CA PRO A 161 -8.69 17.13 -2.29
C PRO A 161 -8.92 16.27 -3.53
N LEU A 162 -8.26 15.11 -3.60
CA LEU A 162 -8.38 14.16 -4.71
C LEU A 162 -9.81 13.60 -4.79
N PHE A 163 -10.35 13.12 -3.66
CA PHE A 163 -11.71 12.56 -3.61
C PHE A 163 -12.79 13.61 -3.87
N ASN A 164 -12.60 14.86 -3.43
CA ASN A 164 -13.50 15.96 -3.78
C ASN A 164 -13.48 16.25 -5.29
N ARG A 165 -12.30 16.28 -5.93
CA ARG A 165 -12.16 16.48 -7.38
C ARG A 165 -12.79 15.34 -8.18
N LEU A 166 -12.57 14.09 -7.77
CA LEU A 166 -13.11 12.89 -8.43
C LEU A 166 -14.61 12.68 -8.17
N ARG A 167 -15.18 13.19 -7.06
CA ARG A 167 -16.64 13.30 -6.91
C ARG A 167 -17.22 14.38 -7.82
N ALA A 168 -16.53 15.51 -7.96
CA ALA A 168 -17.01 16.63 -8.77
C ALA A 168 -17.00 16.35 -10.29
N ASP A 169 -16.15 15.45 -10.78
CA ASP A 169 -16.13 15.04 -12.20
C ASP A 169 -16.92 13.74 -12.49
N GLY A 170 -17.56 13.16 -11.48
CA GLY A 170 -18.37 11.94 -11.59
C GLY A 170 -17.57 10.62 -11.59
N THR A 171 -16.25 10.64 -11.42
CA THR A 171 -15.44 9.42 -11.30
C THR A 171 -15.80 8.63 -10.04
N ILE A 172 -15.99 9.33 -8.91
CA ILE A 172 -16.58 8.78 -7.69
C ILE A 172 -18.07 9.16 -7.70
N ASP A 173 -18.87 8.32 -8.35
CA ASP A 173 -20.32 8.44 -8.40
C ASP A 173 -21.01 7.85 -7.16
N ALA A 174 -22.34 7.84 -7.16
CA ALA A 174 -23.12 7.21 -6.10
C ALA A 174 -22.85 5.69 -5.97
N THR A 175 -22.54 5.00 -7.08
CA THR A 175 -22.16 3.59 -7.09
C THR A 175 -20.84 3.38 -6.32
N ALA A 176 -19.80 4.16 -6.62
CA ALA A 176 -18.51 4.12 -5.92
C ALA A 176 -18.63 4.51 -4.43
N ILE A 177 -19.52 5.43 -4.08
CA ILE A 177 -19.84 5.78 -2.69
C ILE A 177 -20.49 4.57 -1.98
N TRP A 178 -21.44 3.89 -2.63
CA TRP A 178 -22.09 2.70 -2.09
C TRP A 178 -21.12 1.54 -1.90
N GLU A 179 -20.29 1.23 -2.90
CA GLU A 179 -19.23 0.20 -2.80
C GLU A 179 -18.35 0.46 -1.57
N ARG A 180 -17.87 1.69 -1.39
CA ARG A 180 -17.06 2.06 -0.23
C ARG A 180 -17.84 1.96 1.09
N LYS A 181 -19.14 2.33 1.09
CA LYS A 181 -20.02 2.14 2.26
C LYS A 181 -20.10 0.67 2.66
N MET A 182 -20.19 -0.23 1.68
CA MET A 182 -20.27 -1.68 1.90
C MET A 182 -18.95 -2.26 2.39
N LEU A 183 -17.81 -1.83 1.84
CA LEU A 183 -16.48 -2.19 2.37
C LEU A 183 -16.29 -1.70 3.81
N ALA A 184 -16.73 -0.49 4.15
CA ALA A 184 -16.67 0.04 5.51
C ALA A 184 -17.60 -0.72 6.47
N TRP A 185 -18.81 -1.05 6.03
CA TRP A 185 -19.76 -1.87 6.80
C TRP A 185 -19.22 -3.29 7.04
N GLN A 186 -18.62 -3.91 6.01
CA GLN A 186 -17.94 -5.20 6.10
C GLN A 186 -16.78 -5.17 7.11
N ALA A 187 -16.00 -4.09 7.14
CA ALA A 187 -14.89 -3.89 8.07
C ALA A 187 -15.33 -3.54 9.51
N GLY A 188 -16.60 -3.19 9.74
CA GLY A 188 -17.09 -2.69 11.03
C GLY A 188 -16.80 -1.21 11.29
N GLU A 189 -16.39 -0.46 10.26
CA GLU A 189 -16.11 0.98 10.30
C GLU A 189 -17.42 1.80 10.25
N SER A 190 -18.27 1.64 11.26
CA SER A 190 -19.64 2.19 11.30
C SER A 190 -19.68 3.71 11.10
N ARG A 191 -18.69 4.46 11.62
CA ARG A 191 -18.61 5.92 11.43
C ARG A 191 -18.42 6.30 9.96
N LEU A 192 -17.52 5.60 9.26
CA LEU A 192 -17.30 5.81 7.82
C LEU A 192 -18.50 5.35 7.00
N SER A 193 -19.07 4.18 7.30
CA SER A 193 -20.25 3.67 6.60
C SER A 193 -21.46 4.61 6.75
N ASN A 194 -21.67 5.20 7.92
CA ASN A 194 -22.77 6.13 8.16
C ASN A 194 -22.53 7.47 7.44
N TYR A 195 -21.31 8.00 7.48
CA TYR A 195 -20.93 9.19 6.71
C TYR A 195 -21.18 9.01 5.21
N LEU A 196 -20.71 7.90 4.63
CA LEU A 196 -20.90 7.59 3.21
C LEU A 196 -22.38 7.39 2.85
N GLY A 197 -23.19 6.84 3.77
CA GLY A 197 -24.64 6.74 3.60
C GLY A 197 -25.32 8.10 3.48
N GLY A 198 -24.87 9.09 4.26
CA GLY A 198 -25.36 10.47 4.21
C GLY A 198 -24.94 11.26 2.95
N LEU A 199 -24.10 10.70 2.08
CA LEU A 199 -23.77 11.28 0.77
C LEU A 199 -24.68 10.79 -0.35
N LEU A 200 -25.54 9.80 -0.09
CA LEU A 200 -26.41 9.21 -1.09
C LEU A 200 -27.79 9.89 -1.12
N SER A 201 -28.33 10.01 -2.32
CA SER A 201 -29.66 10.50 -2.63
C SER A 201 -30.76 9.54 -2.17
N SER A 202 -32.01 10.04 -2.05
CA SER A 202 -33.17 9.26 -1.60
C SER A 202 -33.51 8.04 -2.47
N GLU A 203 -33.05 8.00 -3.72
CA GLU A 203 -33.13 6.82 -4.60
C GLU A 203 -32.36 5.58 -4.05
N TRP A 204 -31.41 5.78 -3.13
CA TRP A 204 -30.68 4.71 -2.43
C TRP A 204 -31.34 4.29 -1.12
N GLN A 205 -32.43 4.93 -0.67
CA GLN A 205 -33.01 4.73 0.66
C GLN A 205 -33.36 3.26 0.94
N THR A 206 -34.00 2.56 -0.01
CA THR A 206 -34.30 1.12 0.12
C THR A 206 -33.06 0.27 0.39
N ALA A 207 -31.91 0.63 -0.19
CA ALA A 207 -30.66 -0.07 0.05
C ALA A 207 -30.09 0.26 1.45
N LEU A 208 -30.15 1.54 1.87
CA LEU A 208 -29.77 1.97 3.22
C LEU A 208 -30.60 1.24 4.30
N ASP A 209 -31.93 1.24 4.16
CA ASP A 209 -32.85 0.56 5.08
C ASP A 209 -32.58 -0.95 5.15
N THR A 210 -32.21 -1.57 4.02
CA THR A 210 -31.86 -3.00 3.97
C THR A 210 -30.55 -3.29 4.72
N VAL A 211 -29.55 -2.40 4.63
CA VAL A 211 -28.29 -2.51 5.41
C VAL A 211 -28.56 -2.37 6.90
N ASP A 212 -29.42 -1.44 7.31
CA ASP A 212 -29.77 -1.26 8.72
C ASP A 212 -30.58 -2.45 9.27
N ALA A 213 -31.51 -2.99 8.48
CA ALA A 213 -32.24 -4.21 8.84
C ALA A 213 -31.31 -5.43 9.05
N VAL A 214 -30.37 -5.66 8.12
CA VAL A 214 -29.40 -6.77 8.22
C VAL A 214 -28.32 -6.51 9.27
N SER A 215 -28.01 -5.25 9.59
CA SER A 215 -27.13 -4.90 10.71
C SER A 215 -27.73 -5.25 12.07
N ASN A 216 -29.05 -5.06 12.23
CA ASN A 216 -29.78 -5.42 13.44
C ASN A 216 -30.09 -6.92 13.55
N ASN A 217 -30.25 -7.61 12.41
CA ASN A 217 -30.47 -9.05 12.35
C ASN A 217 -29.85 -9.64 11.07
N THR A 218 -28.70 -10.29 11.20
CA THR A 218 -27.97 -10.88 10.05
C THR A 218 -28.80 -11.90 9.26
N ARG A 219 -29.78 -12.56 9.91
CA ARG A 219 -30.69 -13.52 9.25
C ARG A 219 -31.71 -12.85 8.33
N ALA A 220 -31.93 -11.53 8.44
CA ALA A 220 -32.85 -10.79 7.56
C ALA A 220 -32.40 -10.74 6.10
N ILE A 221 -31.15 -11.09 5.79
CA ILE A 221 -30.60 -11.16 4.43
C ILE A 221 -31.44 -12.05 3.49
N THR A 222 -32.06 -13.12 4.00
CA THR A 222 -32.89 -14.02 3.17
C THR A 222 -34.22 -13.39 2.74
N SER A 223 -34.63 -12.28 3.39
CA SER A 223 -35.78 -11.45 3.01
C SER A 223 -35.37 -10.20 2.22
N ALA A 224 -34.08 -9.95 2.00
CA ALA A 224 -33.64 -8.77 1.26
C ALA A 224 -34.08 -8.83 -0.22
N PRO A 225 -34.40 -7.66 -0.83
CA PRO A 225 -34.72 -7.54 -2.26
C PRO A 225 -33.64 -8.14 -3.17
N THR A 226 -34.03 -8.64 -4.34
CA THR A 226 -33.11 -9.10 -5.41
C THR A 226 -32.53 -7.95 -6.24
N CYS A 227 -33.05 -6.74 -6.07
CA CYS A 227 -32.64 -5.52 -6.74
C CYS A 227 -32.63 -4.39 -5.71
N LEU A 228 -31.47 -3.80 -5.47
CA LEU A 228 -31.27 -2.72 -4.50
C LEU A 228 -30.67 -1.47 -5.17
N GLY A 229 -31.13 -0.30 -4.75
CA GLY A 229 -30.73 1.00 -5.30
C GLY A 229 -31.14 1.21 -6.76
N PRO A 230 -30.72 2.35 -7.36
CA PRO A 230 -30.98 2.65 -8.77
C PRO A 230 -30.46 1.55 -9.68
N GLU A 231 -31.28 1.10 -10.64
CA GLU A 231 -30.92 0.07 -11.64
C GLU A 231 -30.31 -1.22 -11.03
N CYS A 232 -30.69 -1.56 -9.78
CA CYS A 232 -30.12 -2.66 -9.01
C CYS A 232 -28.61 -2.53 -8.68
N ARG A 233 -27.97 -1.38 -8.90
CA ARG A 233 -26.51 -1.19 -8.75
C ARG A 233 -25.98 -1.40 -7.33
N ALA A 234 -26.83 -1.32 -6.30
CA ALA A 234 -26.42 -1.58 -4.92
C ALA A 234 -26.28 -3.09 -4.60
N THR A 235 -26.89 -3.96 -5.42
CA THR A 235 -27.18 -5.36 -5.10
C THR A 235 -25.92 -6.18 -4.83
N ALA A 236 -24.93 -6.16 -5.74
CA ALA A 236 -23.76 -7.02 -5.64
C ALA A 236 -22.92 -6.68 -4.39
N ALA A 237 -22.54 -5.40 -4.24
CA ALA A 237 -21.76 -4.94 -3.09
C ALA A 237 -22.48 -5.17 -1.75
N PHE A 238 -23.82 -5.05 -1.73
CA PHE A 238 -24.63 -5.39 -0.56
C PHE A 238 -24.50 -6.88 -0.21
N TYR A 239 -24.82 -7.78 -1.15
CA TYR A 239 -24.80 -9.22 -0.87
C TYR A 239 -23.39 -9.73 -0.58
N GLN A 240 -22.34 -9.18 -1.20
CA GLN A 240 -20.95 -9.51 -0.87
C GLN A 240 -20.62 -9.17 0.60
N ALA A 241 -20.87 -7.92 1.01
CA ALA A 241 -20.60 -7.50 2.38
C ALA A 241 -21.49 -8.24 3.41
N ALA A 242 -22.77 -8.42 3.11
CA ALA A 242 -23.73 -9.08 3.99
C ALA A 242 -23.43 -10.59 4.14
N MET A 243 -23.12 -11.28 3.04
CA MET A 243 -22.74 -12.70 3.05
C MET A 243 -21.39 -12.91 3.73
N GLN A 244 -20.40 -12.03 3.54
CA GLN A 244 -19.14 -12.12 4.27
C GLN A 244 -19.38 -12.01 5.78
N ARG A 245 -20.16 -11.02 6.22
CA ARG A 245 -20.47 -10.80 7.64
C ARG A 245 -21.18 -12.01 8.24
N LEU A 246 -22.22 -12.52 7.58
CA LEU A 246 -22.95 -13.71 8.03
C LEU A 246 -22.07 -14.97 8.00
N THR A 247 -21.20 -15.14 6.99
CA THR A 247 -20.25 -16.27 6.89
C THR A 247 -19.29 -16.31 8.07
N ARG A 248 -18.81 -15.15 8.52
CA ARG A 248 -17.93 -15.02 9.68
C ARG A 248 -18.66 -15.20 11.00
N ASP A 249 -19.89 -14.74 11.11
CA ASP A 249 -20.77 -14.90 12.27
C ASP A 249 -21.23 -16.36 12.45
N ASP A 250 -22.00 -16.89 11.50
CA ASP A 250 -22.63 -18.22 11.53
C ASP A 250 -22.57 -18.85 10.12
N THR A 251 -21.49 -19.59 9.84
CA THR A 251 -21.26 -20.22 8.52
C THR A 251 -22.34 -21.25 8.12
N PRO A 252 -22.85 -22.12 9.02
CA PRO A 252 -23.99 -22.97 8.70
C PRO A 252 -25.23 -22.18 8.23
N THR A 253 -25.57 -21.09 8.91
CA THR A 253 -26.67 -20.21 8.49
C THR A 253 -26.34 -19.47 7.20
N ALA A 254 -25.11 -19.01 7.01
CA ALA A 254 -24.65 -18.39 5.78
C ALA A 254 -24.82 -19.33 4.59
N PHE A 255 -24.41 -20.59 4.73
CA PHE A 255 -24.56 -21.60 3.69
C PHE A 255 -26.04 -21.83 3.34
N ALA A 256 -26.92 -22.01 4.33
CA ALA A 256 -28.35 -22.17 4.11
C ALA A 256 -28.99 -20.93 3.43
N ALA A 257 -28.63 -19.73 3.88
CA ALA A 257 -29.06 -18.48 3.26
C ALA A 257 -28.58 -18.36 1.82
N TRP A 258 -27.32 -18.75 1.54
CA TRP A 258 -26.75 -18.68 0.21
C TRP A 258 -27.41 -19.64 -0.78
N GLN A 259 -27.71 -20.88 -0.37
CA GLN A 259 -28.47 -21.82 -1.21
C GLN A 259 -29.86 -21.27 -1.61
N GLN A 260 -30.50 -20.48 -0.74
CA GLN A 260 -31.77 -19.80 -1.04
C GLN A 260 -31.60 -18.53 -1.89
N LEU A 261 -30.50 -17.79 -1.71
CA LEU A 261 -30.24 -16.50 -2.35
C LEU A 261 -29.63 -16.66 -3.76
N SER A 262 -28.60 -17.49 -3.87
CA SER A 262 -27.76 -17.69 -5.05
C SER A 262 -28.54 -17.81 -6.37
N PRO A 263 -29.62 -18.63 -6.48
CA PRO A 263 -30.35 -18.81 -7.73
C PRO A 263 -31.25 -17.62 -8.13
N ARG A 264 -31.63 -16.75 -7.18
CA ARG A 264 -32.56 -15.62 -7.41
C ARG A 264 -31.86 -14.27 -7.58
N LEU A 265 -30.54 -14.21 -7.38
CA LEU A 265 -29.75 -12.98 -7.53
C LEU A 265 -29.08 -12.93 -8.90
N ASN A 266 -29.31 -11.82 -9.61
CA ASN A 266 -28.64 -11.51 -10.86
C ASN A 266 -27.24 -10.93 -10.58
N LEU A 267 -26.31 -11.82 -10.24
CA LEU A 267 -24.89 -11.51 -10.05
C LEU A 267 -24.07 -12.07 -11.22
N THR A 268 -23.03 -11.34 -11.63
CA THR A 268 -21.99 -11.85 -12.52
C THR A 268 -21.22 -13.01 -11.87
N SER A 269 -20.46 -13.76 -12.68
CA SER A 269 -19.58 -14.82 -12.18
C SER A 269 -18.57 -14.29 -11.14
N LEU A 270 -17.91 -13.17 -11.43
CA LEU A 270 -16.95 -12.52 -10.53
C LEU A 270 -17.59 -12.11 -9.20
N GLU A 271 -18.77 -11.48 -9.25
CA GLU A 271 -19.45 -11.03 -8.02
C GLU A 271 -19.88 -12.20 -7.13
N ARG A 272 -20.26 -13.31 -7.76
CA ARG A 272 -20.66 -14.57 -7.12
C ARG A 272 -19.46 -15.31 -6.53
N GLN A 273 -18.35 -15.41 -7.26
CA GLN A 273 -17.10 -16.04 -6.81
C GLN A 273 -16.58 -15.42 -5.51
N VAL A 274 -16.68 -14.10 -5.33
CA VAL A 274 -16.30 -13.41 -4.07
C VAL A 274 -17.08 -13.94 -2.85
N ILE A 275 -18.36 -14.31 -3.03
CA ILE A 275 -19.19 -14.87 -1.97
C ILE A 275 -18.88 -16.36 -1.78
N ASP A 276 -18.82 -17.11 -2.89
CA ASP A 276 -18.54 -18.55 -2.89
C ASP A 276 -17.17 -18.86 -2.27
N GLU A 277 -16.14 -18.06 -2.54
CA GLU A 277 -14.79 -18.26 -2.03
C GLU A 277 -14.69 -18.11 -0.51
N GLU A 278 -15.23 -17.02 0.05
CA GLU A 278 -15.22 -16.78 1.50
C GLU A 278 -16.08 -17.82 2.22
N LEU A 279 -17.24 -18.18 1.67
CA LEU A 279 -18.12 -19.19 2.23
C LEU A 279 -17.49 -20.59 2.18
N ALA A 280 -16.85 -20.97 1.08
CA ALA A 280 -16.13 -22.25 0.94
C ALA A 280 -14.91 -22.33 1.88
N PHE A 281 -14.13 -21.24 1.97
CA PHE A 281 -13.04 -21.12 2.93
C PHE A 281 -13.50 -21.38 4.37
N TYR A 282 -14.53 -20.65 4.83
CA TYR A 282 -15.03 -20.81 6.20
C TYR A 282 -15.73 -22.14 6.43
N ALA A 283 -16.41 -22.70 5.42
CA ALA A 283 -17.02 -24.02 5.50
C ALA A 283 -15.97 -25.13 5.74
N LEU A 284 -14.82 -25.05 5.06
CA LEU A 284 -13.68 -25.94 5.28
C LEU A 284 -13.00 -25.70 6.63
N VAL A 285 -12.70 -24.44 6.99
CA VAL A 285 -12.05 -24.09 8.28
C VAL A 285 -12.88 -24.56 9.47
N ARG A 286 -14.20 -24.44 9.40
CA ARG A 286 -15.12 -24.79 10.50
C ARG A 286 -15.68 -26.22 10.38
N ASN A 287 -15.28 -26.98 9.35
CA ASN A 287 -15.77 -28.32 9.04
C ASN A 287 -17.31 -28.41 9.08
N VAL A 288 -17.99 -27.52 8.36
CA VAL A 288 -19.46 -27.42 8.37
C VAL A 288 -20.07 -28.69 7.74
N PRO A 289 -20.95 -29.43 8.44
CA PRO A 289 -21.52 -30.65 7.90
C PRO A 289 -22.34 -30.40 6.62
N GLY A 290 -22.19 -31.29 5.63
CA GLY A 290 -22.98 -31.27 4.40
C GLY A 290 -22.54 -30.27 3.32
N THR A 291 -21.55 -29.40 3.57
CA THR A 291 -21.12 -28.39 2.59
C THR A 291 -20.12 -28.92 1.56
N LEU A 292 -19.42 -30.03 1.83
CA LEU A 292 -18.25 -30.45 1.05
C LEU A 292 -18.56 -30.64 -0.44
N GLY A 293 -19.66 -31.31 -0.79
CA GLY A 293 -20.05 -31.48 -2.19
C GLY A 293 -20.39 -30.17 -2.91
N TRP A 294 -20.83 -29.13 -2.18
CA TRP A 294 -20.99 -27.79 -2.76
C TRP A 294 -19.63 -27.08 -2.93
N VAL A 295 -18.74 -27.16 -1.93
CA VAL A 295 -17.37 -26.64 -2.03
C VAL A 295 -16.68 -27.21 -3.27
N ASP A 296 -16.74 -28.52 -3.45
CA ASP A 296 -16.13 -29.24 -4.59
C ASP A 296 -16.74 -28.81 -5.93
N SER A 297 -18.03 -28.44 -5.95
CA SER A 297 -18.70 -27.95 -7.16
C SER A 297 -18.31 -26.52 -7.56
N VAL A 298 -17.94 -25.66 -6.60
CA VAL A 298 -17.51 -24.28 -6.88
C VAL A 298 -16.01 -24.14 -7.06
N LEU A 299 -15.20 -24.99 -6.40
CA LEU A 299 -13.74 -24.88 -6.34
C LEU A 299 -13.04 -24.68 -7.70
N PRO A 300 -13.36 -25.44 -8.77
CA PRO A 300 -12.72 -25.27 -10.08
C PRO A 300 -12.97 -23.90 -10.71
N SER A 301 -14.04 -23.20 -10.29
CA SER A 301 -14.38 -21.86 -10.75
C SER A 301 -13.82 -20.74 -9.87
N LEU A 302 -13.24 -21.05 -8.71
CA LEU A 302 -12.78 -20.03 -7.75
C LEU A 302 -11.34 -19.56 -7.99
N GLU A 303 -10.51 -20.36 -8.68
CA GLU A 303 -9.07 -20.12 -8.88
C GLU A 303 -8.30 -19.79 -7.57
N SER A 304 -8.83 -20.24 -6.42
CA SER A 304 -8.38 -19.78 -5.11
C SER A 304 -7.44 -20.77 -4.41
N GLU A 305 -6.15 -20.44 -4.44
CA GLU A 305 -5.08 -21.18 -3.74
C GLU A 305 -5.40 -21.44 -2.26
N ARG A 306 -6.08 -20.52 -1.57
CA ARG A 306 -6.41 -20.65 -0.14
C ARG A 306 -7.51 -21.68 0.13
N VAL A 307 -8.49 -21.83 -0.77
CA VAL A 307 -9.56 -22.83 -0.61
C VAL A 307 -9.08 -24.20 -1.08
N LEU A 308 -8.29 -24.26 -2.16
CA LEU A 308 -7.59 -25.47 -2.61
C LEU A 308 -6.69 -26.06 -1.51
N GLU A 309 -5.85 -25.24 -0.87
CA GLU A 309 -5.00 -25.67 0.25
C GLU A 309 -5.81 -26.27 1.40
N LEU A 310 -6.94 -25.65 1.77
CA LEU A 310 -7.82 -26.17 2.81
C LEU A 310 -8.52 -27.46 2.40
N ARG A 311 -8.90 -27.61 1.12
CA ARG A 311 -9.57 -28.81 0.62
C ARG A 311 -8.63 -30.01 0.61
N VAL A 312 -7.37 -29.83 0.22
CA VAL A 312 -6.32 -30.86 0.35
C VAL A 312 -6.06 -31.18 1.82
N ARG A 313 -5.98 -30.18 2.72
CA ARG A 313 -5.82 -30.42 4.17
C ARG A 313 -6.99 -31.22 4.77
N ARG A 314 -8.22 -30.98 4.32
CA ARG A 314 -9.39 -31.76 4.74
C ARG A 314 -9.28 -33.23 4.28
N ALA A 315 -8.89 -33.45 3.03
CA ALA A 315 -8.64 -34.80 2.49
C ALA A 315 -7.53 -35.53 3.25
N LEU A 316 -6.42 -34.86 3.56
CA LEU A 316 -5.31 -35.39 4.37
C LEU A 316 -5.77 -35.80 5.79
N ALA A 317 -6.55 -34.95 6.46
CA ALA A 317 -7.06 -35.21 7.81
C ALA A 317 -7.96 -36.47 7.85
N ASP A 318 -8.77 -36.66 6.81
CA ASP A 318 -9.66 -37.82 6.64
C ASP A 318 -8.97 -39.03 5.94
N ARG A 319 -7.68 -38.92 5.59
CA ARG A 319 -6.87 -39.93 4.87
C ARG A 319 -7.41 -40.34 3.49
N GLN A 320 -8.08 -39.42 2.82
CA GLN A 320 -8.69 -39.63 1.50
C GLN A 320 -7.64 -39.40 0.39
N TRP A 321 -6.71 -40.32 0.20
CA TRP A 321 -5.55 -40.13 -0.71
C TRP A 321 -5.92 -39.82 -2.16
N THR A 322 -7.00 -40.39 -2.70
CA THR A 322 -7.51 -40.05 -4.04
C THR A 322 -7.90 -38.58 -4.16
N GLU A 323 -8.55 -38.04 -3.12
CA GLU A 323 -8.91 -36.63 -3.02
C GLU A 323 -7.67 -35.73 -2.88
N VAL A 324 -6.65 -36.18 -2.13
CA VAL A 324 -5.37 -35.45 -2.00
C VAL A 324 -4.72 -35.28 -3.37
N MET A 325 -4.59 -36.37 -4.14
CA MET A 325 -4.02 -36.32 -5.49
C MET A 325 -4.85 -35.45 -6.45
N HIS A 326 -6.18 -35.58 -6.42
CA HIS A 326 -7.07 -34.77 -7.27
C HIS A 326 -6.93 -33.27 -6.97
N TRP A 327 -7.11 -32.85 -5.71
CA TRP A 327 -7.14 -31.42 -5.38
C TRP A 327 -5.76 -30.75 -5.38
N ILE A 328 -4.66 -31.51 -5.34
CA ILE A 328 -3.32 -30.97 -5.66
C ILE A 328 -3.19 -30.75 -7.18
N ALA A 329 -3.71 -31.65 -8.03
CA ALA A 329 -3.63 -31.49 -9.48
C ALA A 329 -4.45 -30.28 -10.00
N GLU A 330 -5.50 -29.87 -9.29
CA GLU A 330 -6.29 -28.64 -9.57
C GLU A 330 -5.61 -27.34 -9.10
N MET A 331 -4.46 -27.40 -8.40
CA MET A 331 -3.75 -26.20 -7.96
C MET A 331 -2.99 -25.51 -9.10
N PRO A 332 -2.76 -24.18 -9.06
CA PRO A 332 -1.81 -23.51 -9.94
C PRO A 332 -0.41 -24.13 -9.85
N SER A 333 0.34 -24.15 -10.96
CA SER A 333 1.69 -24.77 -11.02
C SER A 333 2.64 -24.24 -9.94
N SER A 334 2.60 -22.93 -9.69
CA SER A 334 3.35 -22.25 -8.61
C SER A 334 3.08 -22.84 -7.22
N GLN A 335 1.86 -23.26 -6.96
CA GLN A 335 1.47 -23.89 -5.71
C GLN A 335 1.90 -25.36 -5.71
N GLN A 336 1.63 -26.13 -6.78
CA GLN A 336 2.03 -27.55 -6.92
C GLN A 336 3.54 -27.78 -6.73
N GLU A 337 4.37 -26.88 -7.25
CA GLU A 337 5.84 -26.94 -7.15
C GLU A 337 6.37 -26.70 -5.73
N SER A 338 5.53 -26.28 -4.78
CA SER A 338 5.95 -26.14 -3.39
C SER A 338 6.30 -27.49 -2.76
N SER A 339 7.39 -27.52 -1.99
CA SER A 339 7.89 -28.73 -1.30
C SER A 339 6.86 -29.38 -0.38
N ARG A 340 5.83 -28.63 0.04
CA ARG A 340 4.68 -29.15 0.80
C ARG A 340 3.87 -30.14 -0.01
N TRP A 341 3.48 -29.80 -1.24
CA TRP A 341 2.59 -30.64 -2.03
C TRP A 341 3.35 -31.76 -2.75
N GLN A 342 4.59 -31.51 -3.16
CA GLN A 342 5.51 -32.56 -3.63
C GLN A 342 5.79 -33.67 -2.60
N TYR A 343 5.60 -33.41 -1.30
CA TYR A 343 5.72 -34.43 -0.24
C TYR A 343 4.43 -35.25 -0.03
N TRP A 344 3.26 -34.71 -0.42
CA TRP A 344 1.95 -35.36 -0.23
C TRP A 344 1.41 -36.04 -1.49
N LEU A 345 2.11 -35.91 -2.63
CA LEU A 345 1.98 -36.72 -3.84
C LEU A 345 2.92 -37.93 -3.78
#